data_AF-A0A7C3SHF0-F1
#
_entry.id   AF-A0A7C3SHF0-F1
#
_cell.length_a   1.000
_cell.length_b   1.000
_cell.length_c   1.000
_cell.angle_alpha   90.00
_cell.angle_beta   90.00
_cell.angle_gamma   90.00
#
_symmetry.space_group_name_H-M   'P 1'
#
loop_
_entity.id
_entity.type
_entity.pdbx_description
1 polymer ?
#
loop_
_entity_poly.entity_id
_entity_poly.type
_entity_poly.pdbx_seq_one_letter_code
_entity_poly.pdbx_strand_id
1 'polypeptide(L)'
;MTDKLSRGENPAERSPCEAEGPIFSLAGPGQLPTDRAGASGQTPVGLAPTVGPEGWPAEPTPGPDRLQKLYLEITTDCNMDCPMCVRRQWPGADAQMTTETFELALAQALQMPGLQTVHFGGFGEPMVHPQFPTWLQKAAQAGFQVELITNGLLLDERMAQRCVRAPVERLFVSLDSARPMKNALTHADVFEGVWRNLRRLYAAKLVHHSAKPEVYALFVASRSNLAELWELKRLAPYLGLQGILVSNLVPYTPELEEEILYRHWSTAPAGLPPSSWNPLVDLPRMDPSPEIVELILRLRAHGSPLRIAGSERYDGLMRCPFVVEGRAAVGPTGDVSPCLALLHSYRYWFRGQQRQIQRHTFGNLHQQRLAEIWSSPAYQQFRQRVRAFAFAPCIDCGGCDLRQSNQLDCLGNPAPTCGACLWAAGLVQCP
;
A
#
# COMPACT_ATOMS: atom_id res chain seq x y z
N MET A 1 -28.18 48.96 18.42
CA MET A 1 -28.31 50.11 19.34
C MET A 1 -29.68 50.04 19.99
N THR A 2 -29.74 49.45 21.19
CA THR A 2 -30.53 49.81 22.39
C THR A 2 -30.67 48.58 23.30
N ASP A 3 -29.63 48.38 24.13
CA ASP A 3 -29.69 48.48 25.59
C ASP A 3 -30.57 47.52 26.44
N LYS A 4 -29.89 46.97 27.46
CA LYS A 4 -30.31 46.65 28.85
C LYS A 4 -30.45 45.17 29.24
N LEU A 5 -29.48 44.66 30.03
CA LEU A 5 -29.46 44.53 31.51
C LEU A 5 -30.27 43.30 31.97
N SER A 6 -29.89 42.46 32.91
CA SER A 6 -28.76 42.35 33.84
C SER A 6 -29.06 41.18 34.79
N ARG A 7 -28.03 40.68 35.49
CA ARG A 7 -28.09 39.88 36.74
C ARG A 7 -28.59 38.44 36.57
N GLY A 8 -28.04 37.43 37.24
CA GLY A 8 -27.05 37.39 38.31
C GLY A 8 -27.23 36.07 39.07
N GLU A 9 -26.17 35.67 39.76
CA GLU A 9 -26.18 34.80 40.94
C GLU A 9 -26.21 33.27 40.73
N ASN A 10 -25.04 32.70 41.05
CA ASN A 10 -24.81 31.35 41.50
C ASN A 10 -25.05 31.31 43.03
N PRO A 11 -25.62 30.23 43.59
CA PRO A 11 -24.93 29.62 44.72
C PRO A 11 -25.05 28.07 44.78
N ALA A 12 -23.89 27.45 44.99
CA ALA A 12 -23.54 26.54 46.08
C ALA A 12 -24.51 25.44 46.56
N GLU A 13 -23.92 24.23 46.65
CA GLU A 13 -24.10 23.20 47.71
C GLU A 13 -25.40 22.39 47.78
N ARG A 14 -25.29 21.06 47.58
CA ARG A 14 -25.50 20.00 48.60
C ARG A 14 -25.61 18.60 47.97
N SER A 15 -24.80 17.66 48.44
CA SER A 15 -25.13 16.22 48.55
C SER A 15 -25.67 16.00 49.97
N PRO A 16 -26.68 15.13 50.21
CA PRO A 16 -26.37 13.79 50.74
C PRO A 16 -27.41 12.66 50.44
N CYS A 17 -26.92 11.44 50.60
CA CYS A 17 -27.52 10.20 51.17
C CYS A 17 -28.91 9.64 50.75
N GLU A 18 -28.85 8.35 50.39
CA GLU A 18 -29.62 7.18 50.89
C GLU A 18 -31.16 7.15 50.84
N ALA A 19 -31.71 6.11 50.16
CA ALA A 19 -32.87 5.34 50.64
C ALA A 19 -33.05 4.01 49.86
N GLU A 20 -32.77 2.91 50.56
CA GLU A 20 -33.56 1.67 50.77
C GLU A 20 -34.28 0.91 49.61
N GLY A 21 -34.21 -0.44 49.70
CA GLY A 21 -34.65 -1.45 48.71
C GLY A 21 -36.16 -1.69 48.54
N PRO A 22 -36.56 -2.87 48.01
CA PRO A 22 -36.60 -4.05 48.87
C PRO A 22 -36.11 -5.37 48.25
N ILE A 23 -35.92 -6.30 49.18
CA ILE A 23 -35.49 -7.69 49.10
C ILE A 23 -36.62 -8.58 48.56
N PHE A 24 -36.29 -9.52 47.67
CA PHE A 24 -36.95 -10.84 47.64
C PHE A 24 -35.91 -11.94 47.40
N SER A 25 -36.13 -13.06 48.09
CA SER A 25 -35.13 -14.04 48.49
C SER A 25 -35.46 -15.43 47.93
N LEU A 26 -34.40 -16.22 47.71
CA LEU A 26 -34.28 -17.69 47.71
C LEU A 26 -34.89 -18.53 46.57
N ALA A 27 -34.01 -19.19 45.81
CA ALA A 27 -33.75 -20.64 45.92
C ALA A 27 -32.62 -21.10 44.98
N GLY A 28 -31.56 -21.72 45.51
CA GLY A 28 -30.75 -22.73 44.81
C GLY A 28 -31.22 -24.14 45.21
N PRO A 29 -30.46 -25.24 44.97
CA PRO A 29 -29.22 -25.38 44.20
C PRO A 29 -29.26 -26.56 43.19
N GLY A 30 -28.26 -26.65 42.30
CA GLY A 30 -28.04 -27.82 41.44
C GLY A 30 -26.55 -28.03 41.16
N GLN A 31 -25.91 -28.88 41.97
CA GLN A 31 -24.53 -29.34 41.83
C GLN A 31 -24.37 -30.24 40.59
N LEU A 32 -23.25 -30.12 39.89
CA LEU A 32 -22.65 -31.20 39.10
C LEU A 32 -21.15 -31.29 39.44
N PRO A 33 -20.55 -32.50 39.38
CA PRO A 33 -19.60 -32.95 40.38
C PRO A 33 -18.14 -32.80 39.96
N THR A 34 -17.30 -32.65 40.98
CA THR A 34 -15.86 -32.88 40.97
C THR A 34 -15.58 -34.39 41.05
N ASP A 35 -14.73 -34.93 40.17
CA ASP A 35 -13.77 -35.97 40.57
C ASP A 35 -12.60 -36.17 39.58
N ARG A 36 -11.41 -35.92 40.12
CA ARG A 36 -10.16 -36.72 40.12
C ARG A 36 -9.59 -37.31 38.82
N ALA A 37 -8.43 -36.74 38.46
CA ALA A 37 -7.12 -37.37 38.33
C ALA A 37 -6.95 -38.69 37.53
N GLY A 38 -6.20 -38.57 36.42
CA GLY A 38 -5.52 -39.68 35.76
C GLY A 38 -4.39 -39.13 34.88
N ALA A 39 -3.15 -39.26 35.33
CA ALA A 39 -1.96 -38.89 34.58
C ALA A 39 -1.66 -39.93 33.50
N SER A 40 -1.45 -39.48 32.25
CA SER A 40 -0.65 -40.21 31.27
C SER A 40 -0.14 -39.22 30.22
N GLY A 41 1.18 -39.08 30.12
CA GLY A 41 1.83 -38.13 29.22
C GLY A 41 1.59 -38.44 27.76
N GLN A 42 1.31 -37.40 26.98
CA GLN A 42 1.45 -37.37 25.53
C GLN A 42 2.02 -36.01 25.12
N THR A 43 3.07 -36.11 24.31
CA THR A 43 3.79 -35.07 23.55
C THR A 43 2.86 -34.03 22.91
N PRO A 44 3.27 -32.76 22.76
CA PRO A 44 2.46 -31.78 22.06
C PRO A 44 2.35 -32.19 20.58
N VAL A 45 1.14 -32.57 20.20
CA VAL A 45 0.74 -32.85 18.82
C VAL A 45 1.05 -31.62 17.97
N GLY A 46 1.84 -31.83 16.93
CA GLY A 46 2.19 -30.80 15.95
C GLY A 46 0.93 -30.18 15.35
N LEU A 47 0.94 -28.85 15.22
CA LEU A 47 -0.05 -28.08 14.47
C LEU A 47 -0.16 -28.68 13.06
N ALA A 48 -1.28 -29.33 12.79
CA ALA A 48 -1.66 -29.69 11.43
C ALA A 48 -1.83 -28.40 10.61
N PRO A 49 -1.41 -28.36 9.34
CA PRO A 49 -1.59 -27.19 8.49
C PRO A 49 -3.08 -26.93 8.29
N THR A 50 -3.51 -25.70 8.53
CA THR A 50 -4.85 -25.20 8.25
C THR A 50 -5.13 -25.32 6.74
N VAL A 51 -6.01 -26.26 6.37
CA VAL A 51 -6.51 -26.41 5.00
C VAL A 51 -7.57 -25.33 4.77
N GLY A 52 -7.37 -24.47 3.75
CA GLY A 52 -8.38 -23.50 3.32
C GLY A 52 -9.58 -24.17 2.62
N PRO A 53 -10.68 -23.44 2.35
CA PRO A 53 -11.95 -24.05 1.91
C PRO A 53 -11.94 -24.74 0.54
N GLU A 54 -10.83 -24.74 -0.21
CA GLU A 54 -10.79 -25.27 -1.59
C GLU A 54 -9.55 -26.11 -1.93
N GLY A 55 -8.88 -26.76 -0.98
CA GLY A 55 -7.97 -27.89 -1.31
C GLY A 55 -6.76 -27.61 -2.22
N TRP A 56 -6.41 -26.36 -2.51
CA TRP A 56 -5.14 -26.01 -3.16
C TRP A 56 -4.01 -26.01 -2.13
N PRO A 57 -2.83 -26.58 -2.43
CA PRO A 57 -1.68 -26.45 -1.55
C PRO A 57 -1.32 -24.97 -1.45
N ALA A 58 -1.44 -24.40 -0.25
CA ALA A 58 -0.88 -23.10 0.03
C ALA A 58 0.62 -23.16 -0.24
N GLU A 59 1.10 -22.37 -1.21
CA GLU A 59 2.53 -22.13 -1.33
C GLU A 59 3.06 -21.68 0.04
N PRO A 60 4.22 -22.17 0.50
CA PRO A 60 4.75 -21.78 1.80
C PRO A 60 5.02 -20.28 1.78
N THR A 61 4.15 -19.50 2.42
CA THR A 61 4.33 -18.06 2.58
C THR A 61 5.67 -17.85 3.28
N PRO A 62 6.68 -17.24 2.63
CA PRO A 62 7.98 -17.04 3.25
C PRO A 62 7.79 -16.27 4.56
N GLY A 63 8.37 -16.81 5.64
CA GLY A 63 8.13 -16.35 7.00
C GLY A 63 8.32 -14.84 7.12
N PRO A 64 7.39 -14.13 7.78
CA PRO A 64 7.17 -12.69 7.59
C PRO A 64 8.35 -11.80 8.02
N ASP A 65 9.33 -12.33 8.74
CA ASP A 65 10.50 -11.59 9.23
C ASP A 65 11.70 -11.58 8.27
N ARG A 66 11.64 -12.30 7.13
CA ARG A 66 12.72 -12.32 6.14
C ARG A 66 12.57 -11.18 5.12
N LEU A 67 13.66 -10.50 4.83
CA LEU A 67 13.73 -9.54 3.72
C LEU A 67 13.85 -10.32 2.41
N GLN A 68 12.93 -10.11 1.48
CA GLN A 68 12.83 -10.85 0.22
C GLN A 68 13.08 -9.98 -1.02
N LYS A 69 12.71 -8.70 -0.94
CA LYS A 69 12.86 -7.73 -2.03
C LYS A 69 13.44 -6.42 -1.54
N LEU A 70 14.46 -5.92 -2.25
CA LEU A 70 15.10 -4.64 -1.98
C LEU A 70 14.86 -3.69 -3.15
N TYR A 71 14.18 -2.58 -2.89
CA TYR A 71 14.03 -1.49 -3.85
C TYR A 71 15.26 -0.58 -3.76
N LEU A 72 15.88 -0.31 -4.90
CA LEU A 72 16.99 0.62 -5.03
C LEU A 72 16.52 1.83 -5.83
N GLU A 73 16.37 2.96 -5.16
CA GLU A 73 16.23 4.25 -5.83
C GLU A 73 17.62 4.82 -6.07
N ILE A 74 18.14 4.55 -7.28
CA ILE A 74 19.49 4.94 -7.67
C ILE A 74 19.59 6.40 -8.09
N THR A 75 18.47 7.02 -8.45
CA THR A 75 18.38 8.43 -8.79
C THR A 75 16.97 8.96 -8.55
N THR A 76 16.86 10.24 -8.20
CA THR A 76 15.60 10.99 -8.21
C THR A 76 15.45 11.84 -9.48
N ASP A 77 16.42 11.81 -10.40
CA ASP A 77 16.34 12.50 -11.69
C ASP A 77 15.44 11.72 -12.65
N CYS A 78 14.84 12.44 -13.60
CA CYS A 78 14.06 11.84 -14.67
C CYS A 78 14.12 12.72 -15.91
N ASN A 79 14.12 12.08 -17.08
CA ASN A 79 14.05 12.75 -18.38
C ASN A 79 12.62 13.23 -18.73
N MET A 80 11.68 13.15 -17.79
CA MET A 80 10.32 13.65 -17.87
C MET A 80 9.95 14.45 -16.62
N ASP A 81 8.96 15.34 -16.75
CA ASP A 81 8.39 16.14 -15.67
C ASP A 81 6.85 16.09 -15.71
N CYS A 82 6.31 14.89 -15.50
CA CYS A 82 4.88 14.63 -15.64
C CYS A 82 4.05 15.47 -14.63
N PRO A 83 2.91 16.07 -15.03
CA PRO A 83 2.06 16.85 -14.13
C PRO A 83 1.62 16.11 -12.87
N MET A 84 1.34 14.80 -12.98
CA MET A 84 0.96 13.94 -11.86
C MET A 84 2.11 13.50 -10.95
N CYS A 85 3.36 13.86 -11.26
CA CYS A 85 4.50 13.26 -10.58
C CYS A 85 4.74 13.87 -9.20
N VAL A 86 4.97 13.01 -8.20
CA VAL A 86 5.30 13.41 -6.84
C VAL A 86 6.56 14.28 -6.74
N ARG A 87 7.51 14.15 -7.68
CA ARG A 87 8.76 14.93 -7.70
C ARG A 87 8.51 16.45 -7.70
N ARG A 88 7.37 16.90 -8.21
CA ARG A 88 6.97 18.31 -8.18
C ARG A 88 6.70 18.85 -6.77
N GLN A 89 6.57 17.98 -5.76
CA GLN A 89 6.40 18.34 -4.35
C GLN A 89 7.74 18.59 -3.62
N TRP A 90 8.88 18.23 -4.21
CA TRP A 90 10.21 18.42 -3.62
C TRP A 90 11.25 18.98 -4.62
N PRO A 91 10.96 20.09 -5.33
CA PRO A 91 11.84 20.58 -6.40
C PRO A 91 13.30 20.77 -5.93
N GLY A 92 14.25 20.23 -6.71
CA GLY A 92 15.69 20.36 -6.45
C GLY A 92 16.34 19.26 -5.61
N ALA A 93 15.61 18.20 -5.24
CA ALA A 93 16.20 17.02 -4.62
C ALA A 93 16.78 16.07 -5.67
N ASP A 94 17.75 16.54 -6.46
CA ASP A 94 18.46 15.74 -7.46
C ASP A 94 19.56 14.95 -6.73
N ALA A 95 19.28 13.67 -6.48
CA ALA A 95 20.15 12.79 -5.73
C ALA A 95 20.54 11.62 -6.63
N GLN A 96 21.85 11.38 -6.72
CA GLN A 96 22.45 10.31 -7.51
C GLN A 96 23.18 9.36 -6.56
N MET A 97 22.88 8.07 -6.67
CA MET A 97 23.57 7.06 -5.87
C MET A 97 25.03 6.99 -6.29
N THR A 98 25.95 6.89 -5.32
CA THR A 98 27.37 6.68 -5.63
C THR A 98 27.63 5.20 -5.92
N THR A 99 28.67 4.90 -6.72
CA THR A 99 29.11 3.51 -6.92
C THR A 99 29.44 2.82 -5.60
N GLU A 100 30.06 3.53 -4.66
CA GLU A 100 30.32 3.03 -3.32
C GLU A 100 29.04 2.59 -2.60
N THR A 101 28.00 3.44 -2.62
CA THR A 101 26.71 3.13 -1.98
C THR A 101 26.03 1.94 -2.67
N PHE A 102 26.04 1.88 -4.00
CA PHE A 102 25.47 0.76 -4.75
C PHE A 102 26.18 -0.56 -4.44
N GLU A 103 27.51 -0.56 -4.46
CA GLU A 103 28.32 -1.76 -4.19
C GLU A 103 28.14 -2.22 -2.75
N LEU A 104 28.06 -1.28 -1.80
CA LEU A 104 27.74 -1.56 -0.41
C LEU A 104 26.35 -2.19 -0.27
N ALA A 105 25.33 -1.62 -0.91
CA ALA A 105 23.97 -2.16 -0.90
C ALA A 105 23.92 -3.58 -1.49
N LEU A 106 24.58 -3.81 -2.63
CA LEU A 106 24.61 -5.12 -3.28
C LEU A 106 25.36 -6.17 -2.47
N ALA A 107 26.52 -5.80 -1.89
CA ALA A 107 27.31 -6.70 -1.06
C ALA A 107 26.58 -7.10 0.24
N GLN A 108 25.88 -6.14 0.86
CA GLN A 108 25.09 -6.43 2.06
C GLN A 108 23.80 -7.20 1.73
N ALA A 109 23.18 -6.93 0.57
CA ALA A 109 22.04 -7.69 0.06
C ALA A 109 22.38 -9.19 -0.09
N LEU A 110 23.56 -9.53 -0.60
CA LEU A 110 24.02 -10.91 -0.74
C LEU A 110 24.16 -11.65 0.59
N GLN A 111 24.33 -10.92 1.70
CA GLN A 111 24.44 -11.49 3.04
C GLN A 111 23.06 -11.68 3.70
N MET A 112 21.97 -11.22 3.09
CA MET A 112 20.62 -11.32 3.65
C MET A 112 19.96 -12.66 3.30
N PRO A 113 19.67 -13.53 4.29
CA PRO A 113 19.02 -14.80 4.03
C PRO A 113 17.59 -14.59 3.52
N GLY A 114 17.32 -15.03 2.29
CA GLY A 114 16.00 -14.95 1.65
C GLY A 114 15.79 -13.74 0.75
N LEU A 115 16.74 -12.82 0.65
CA LEU A 115 16.66 -11.72 -0.31
C LEU A 115 16.96 -12.25 -1.71
N GLN A 116 15.95 -12.23 -2.58
CA GLN A 116 16.02 -12.81 -3.92
C GLN A 116 15.89 -11.76 -5.01
N THR A 117 15.20 -10.65 -4.72
CA THR A 117 14.83 -9.66 -5.73
C THR A 117 15.47 -8.31 -5.44
N VAL A 118 16.11 -7.75 -6.45
CA VAL A 118 16.53 -6.34 -6.47
C VAL A 118 15.68 -5.61 -7.48
N HIS A 119 15.00 -4.57 -7.05
CA HIS A 119 14.10 -3.78 -7.88
C HIS A 119 14.67 -2.37 -8.08
N PHE A 120 15.03 -2.03 -9.31
CA PHE A 120 15.39 -0.67 -9.69
C PHE A 120 14.11 0.14 -9.93
N GLY A 121 13.84 1.10 -9.06
CA GLY A 121 12.62 1.90 -9.10
C GLY A 121 12.73 3.09 -8.17
N GLY A 122 11.59 3.61 -7.71
CA GLY A 122 11.53 4.84 -6.93
C GLY A 122 10.76 5.92 -7.69
N PHE A 123 11.03 7.19 -7.39
CA PHE A 123 10.31 8.31 -7.99
C PHE A 123 11.03 8.95 -9.18
N GLY A 124 12.31 8.65 -9.39
CA GLY A 124 13.08 9.01 -10.59
C GLY A 124 12.98 7.96 -11.72
N GLU A 125 13.73 8.19 -12.81
CA GLU A 125 13.92 7.23 -13.91
C GLU A 125 15.29 6.55 -13.78
N PRO A 126 15.34 5.25 -13.41
CA PRO A 126 16.60 4.54 -13.22
C PRO A 126 17.52 4.60 -14.46
N MET A 127 16.97 4.57 -15.68
CA MET A 127 17.77 4.56 -16.90
C MET A 127 18.50 5.88 -17.20
N VAL A 128 18.16 6.98 -16.52
CA VAL A 128 18.92 8.25 -16.62
C VAL A 128 20.28 8.15 -15.92
N HIS A 129 20.40 7.29 -14.90
CA HIS A 129 21.64 7.16 -14.14
C HIS A 129 22.77 6.57 -15.03
N PRO A 130 23.94 7.23 -15.19
CA PRO A 130 24.99 6.78 -16.10
C PRO A 130 25.52 5.37 -15.83
N GLN A 131 25.53 4.97 -14.55
CA GLN A 131 25.97 3.64 -14.12
C GLN A 131 24.88 2.56 -14.16
N PHE A 132 23.61 2.90 -14.42
CA PHE A 132 22.51 1.94 -14.44
C PHE A 132 22.81 0.69 -15.28
N PRO A 133 23.34 0.78 -16.52
CA PRO A 133 23.61 -0.42 -17.31
C PRO A 133 24.65 -1.35 -16.66
N THR A 134 25.66 -0.79 -16.01
CA THR A 134 26.71 -1.55 -15.30
C THR A 134 26.12 -2.22 -14.06
N TRP A 135 25.28 -1.49 -13.32
CA TRP A 135 24.67 -1.96 -12.07
C TRP A 135 23.59 -3.00 -12.29
N LEU A 136 22.80 -2.88 -13.36
CA LEU A 136 21.90 -3.92 -13.84
C LEU A 136 22.66 -5.24 -14.05
N GLN A 137 23.78 -5.18 -14.77
CA GLN A 137 24.59 -6.37 -15.03
C GLN A 137 25.19 -6.95 -13.74
N LYS A 138 25.71 -6.10 -12.84
CA LYS A 138 26.26 -6.54 -11.54
C LYS A 138 25.19 -7.24 -10.69
N ALA A 139 23.97 -6.67 -10.60
CA ALA A 139 22.88 -7.27 -9.83
C ALA A 139 22.45 -8.63 -10.39
N ALA A 140 22.32 -8.74 -11.72
CA ALA A 140 21.98 -10.01 -12.37
C ALA A 140 23.10 -11.07 -12.20
N GLN A 141 24.37 -10.68 -12.35
CA GLN A 141 25.52 -11.58 -12.16
C GLN A 141 25.69 -12.03 -10.70
N ALA A 142 25.26 -11.22 -9.75
CA ALA A 142 25.20 -11.57 -8.33
C ALA A 142 24.09 -12.59 -8.02
N GLY A 143 23.25 -12.95 -8.99
CA GLY A 143 22.21 -13.98 -8.85
C GLY A 143 20.85 -13.46 -8.40
N PHE A 144 20.65 -12.13 -8.32
CA PHE A 144 19.35 -11.56 -7.99
C PHE A 144 18.39 -11.63 -9.18
N GLN A 145 17.11 -11.85 -8.88
CA GLN A 145 16.03 -11.55 -9.80
C GLN A 145 15.93 -10.02 -9.90
N VAL A 146 16.29 -9.47 -11.06
CA VAL A 146 16.26 -8.02 -11.27
C VAL A 146 14.89 -7.60 -11.79
N GLU A 147 14.27 -6.63 -11.14
CA GLU A 147 13.09 -5.96 -11.64
C GLU A 147 13.39 -4.49 -11.93
N LEU A 148 12.63 -3.91 -12.86
CA LEU A 148 12.82 -2.52 -13.28
C LEU A 148 11.48 -1.84 -13.55
N ILE A 149 11.28 -0.65 -13.00
CA ILE A 149 10.26 0.30 -13.48
C ILE A 149 10.94 1.35 -14.36
N THR A 150 10.35 1.67 -15.51
CA THR A 150 10.83 2.73 -16.41
C THR A 150 9.68 3.41 -17.16
N ASN A 151 9.86 4.68 -17.53
CA ASN A 151 9.01 5.36 -18.51
C ASN A 151 9.19 4.84 -19.95
N GLY A 152 10.22 4.00 -20.19
CA GLY A 152 10.44 3.31 -21.45
C GLY A 152 11.07 4.15 -22.56
N LEU A 153 11.34 5.44 -22.37
CA LEU A 153 11.93 6.31 -23.39
C LEU A 153 13.40 5.99 -23.68
N LEU A 154 14.15 5.59 -22.65
CA LEU A 154 15.58 5.27 -22.73
C LEU A 154 15.85 3.76 -22.99
N LEU A 155 14.78 2.97 -23.21
CA LEU A 155 14.87 1.57 -23.63
C LEU A 155 15.19 1.47 -25.14
N ASP A 156 16.32 2.05 -25.54
CA ASP A 156 16.83 1.92 -26.90
C ASP A 156 17.30 0.49 -27.22
N GLU A 157 17.78 0.25 -28.44
CA GLU A 157 18.22 -1.08 -28.86
C GLU A 157 19.34 -1.65 -27.97
N ARG A 158 20.29 -0.82 -27.56
CA ARG A 158 21.42 -1.24 -26.72
C ARG A 158 20.93 -1.61 -25.32
N MET A 159 20.04 -0.82 -24.74
CA MET A 159 19.47 -1.08 -23.43
C MET A 159 18.55 -2.30 -23.45
N ALA A 160 17.73 -2.47 -24.50
CA ALA A 160 16.91 -3.65 -24.72
C ALA A 160 17.75 -4.93 -24.74
N GLN A 161 18.85 -4.96 -25.51
CA GLN A 161 19.77 -6.09 -25.53
C GLN A 161 20.38 -6.36 -24.14
N ARG A 162 20.71 -5.30 -23.38
CA ARG A 162 21.23 -5.44 -22.01
C ARG A 162 20.22 -6.07 -21.07
N CYS A 163 18.96 -5.62 -21.10
CA CYS A 163 17.89 -6.17 -20.27
C CYS A 163 17.59 -7.66 -20.58
N VAL A 164 17.86 -8.10 -21.81
CA VAL A 164 17.70 -9.51 -22.20
C VAL A 164 18.92 -10.35 -21.80
N ARG A 165 20.14 -9.82 -21.98
CA ARG A 165 21.39 -10.56 -21.67
C ARG A 165 21.72 -10.63 -20.18
N ALA A 166 21.39 -9.58 -19.43
CA ALA A 166 21.33 -9.60 -17.97
C ALA A 166 19.84 -9.73 -17.64
N PRO A 167 19.29 -10.96 -17.64
CA PRO A 167 17.85 -11.17 -17.80
C PRO A 167 17.09 -10.51 -16.66
N VAL A 168 16.56 -9.32 -16.95
CA VAL A 168 15.58 -8.66 -16.10
C VAL A 168 14.40 -9.62 -16.00
N GLU A 169 13.96 -9.92 -14.79
CA GLU A 169 12.83 -10.81 -14.52
C GLU A 169 11.55 -10.16 -15.00
N ARG A 170 11.26 -8.97 -14.46
CA ARG A 170 10.07 -8.18 -14.76
C ARG A 170 10.44 -6.74 -15.07
N LEU A 171 9.93 -6.26 -16.19
CA LEU A 171 10.01 -4.89 -16.66
C LEU A 171 8.62 -4.26 -16.59
N PHE A 172 8.47 -3.26 -15.74
CA PHE A 172 7.25 -2.48 -15.59
C PHE A 172 7.43 -1.18 -16.37
N VAL A 173 6.63 -0.96 -17.41
CA VAL A 173 6.73 0.21 -18.28
C VAL A 173 5.53 1.12 -18.03
N SER A 174 5.77 2.38 -17.68
CA SER A 174 4.70 3.36 -17.51
C SER A 174 3.98 3.60 -18.84
N LEU A 175 2.72 3.17 -18.91
CA LEU A 175 1.87 3.23 -20.11
C LEU A 175 0.43 3.47 -19.67
N ASP A 176 0.02 4.74 -19.81
CA ASP A 176 -1.27 5.24 -19.30
C ASP A 176 -2.28 5.57 -20.40
N SER A 177 -1.97 5.24 -21.66
CA SER A 177 -2.82 5.44 -22.82
C SER A 177 -2.53 4.42 -23.93
N ALA A 178 -3.45 4.31 -24.89
CA ALA A 178 -3.29 3.48 -26.09
C ALA A 178 -2.90 4.30 -27.34
N ARG A 179 -2.67 5.60 -27.18
CA ARG A 179 -2.41 6.57 -28.25
C ARG A 179 -1.75 7.84 -27.69
N PRO A 180 -1.08 8.65 -28.54
CA PRO A 180 -0.56 9.94 -28.12
C PRO A 180 -1.68 10.90 -27.72
N MET A 181 -1.59 11.51 -26.54
CA MET A 181 -2.49 12.56 -26.08
C MET A 181 -1.68 13.78 -25.65
N LYS A 182 -1.96 14.95 -26.25
CA LYS A 182 -1.29 16.21 -25.88
C LYS A 182 -1.78 16.70 -24.53
N ASN A 183 -0.90 17.30 -23.74
CA ASN A 183 -1.18 17.87 -22.42
C ASN A 183 -1.80 16.85 -21.43
N ALA A 184 -1.47 15.58 -21.59
CA ALA A 184 -1.91 14.56 -20.67
C ALA A 184 -1.30 14.78 -19.27
N LEU A 185 -2.06 14.40 -18.24
CA LEU A 185 -1.57 14.37 -16.86
C LEU A 185 -0.49 13.30 -16.66
N THR A 186 -0.52 12.28 -17.52
CA THR A 186 0.23 11.02 -17.49
C THR A 186 1.24 10.96 -18.65
N HIS A 187 1.83 9.78 -18.90
CA HIS A 187 2.84 9.55 -19.95
C HIS A 187 2.27 9.43 -21.39
N ALA A 188 1.04 9.89 -21.63
CA ALA A 188 0.34 9.57 -22.87
C ALA A 188 0.99 10.21 -24.12
N ASP A 189 1.69 11.34 -24.00
CA ASP A 189 2.35 12.03 -25.11
C ASP A 189 3.51 11.24 -25.72
N VAL A 190 4.11 10.34 -24.95
CA VAL A 190 5.29 9.55 -25.36
C VAL A 190 4.97 8.14 -25.88
N PHE A 191 3.69 7.79 -26.00
CA PHE A 191 3.23 6.45 -26.40
C PHE A 191 3.97 5.88 -27.62
N GLU A 192 4.12 6.64 -28.71
CA GLU A 192 4.80 6.19 -29.93
C GLU A 192 6.29 5.88 -29.71
N GLY A 193 6.96 6.68 -28.88
CA GLY A 193 8.36 6.47 -28.51
C GLY A 193 8.52 5.18 -27.71
N VAL A 194 7.66 4.98 -26.71
CA VAL A 194 7.65 3.78 -25.87
C VAL A 194 7.28 2.54 -26.70
N TRP A 195 6.29 2.61 -27.58
CA TRP A 195 5.92 1.51 -28.47
C TRP A 195 7.09 1.09 -29.35
N ARG A 196 7.78 2.05 -29.98
CA ARG A 196 8.99 1.76 -30.77
C ARG A 196 10.06 1.05 -29.93
N ASN A 197 10.24 1.45 -28.68
CA ASN A 197 11.21 0.83 -27.77
C ASN A 197 10.80 -0.57 -27.30
N LEU A 198 9.51 -0.81 -27.05
CA LEU A 198 8.98 -2.15 -26.77
C LEU A 198 9.19 -3.11 -27.96
N ARG A 199 9.02 -2.62 -29.20
CA ARG A 199 9.33 -3.41 -30.40
C ARG A 199 10.82 -3.80 -30.46
N ARG A 200 11.72 -2.91 -30.07
CA ARG A 200 13.17 -3.20 -29.98
C ARG A 200 13.46 -4.26 -28.91
N LEU A 201 12.81 -4.17 -27.75
CA LEU A 201 12.90 -5.18 -26.70
C LEU A 201 12.41 -6.55 -27.20
N TYR A 202 11.26 -6.59 -27.85
CA TYR A 202 10.72 -7.83 -28.39
C TYR A 202 11.64 -8.44 -29.46
N ALA A 203 12.21 -7.63 -30.35
CA ALA A 203 13.21 -8.07 -31.32
C ALA A 203 14.46 -8.65 -30.62
N ALA A 204 14.95 -8.01 -29.56
CA ALA A 204 16.07 -8.52 -28.78
C ALA A 204 15.74 -9.86 -28.11
N LYS A 205 14.53 -10.03 -27.57
CA LYS A 205 14.05 -11.31 -27.01
C LYS A 205 14.05 -12.42 -28.05
N LEU A 206 13.59 -12.14 -29.27
CA LEU A 206 13.58 -13.10 -30.38
C LEU A 206 15.00 -13.52 -30.78
N VAL A 207 15.91 -12.57 -30.98
CA VAL A 207 17.30 -12.82 -31.37
C VAL A 207 18.04 -13.66 -30.31
N HIS A 208 17.72 -13.47 -29.04
CA HIS A 208 18.36 -14.17 -27.93
C HIS A 208 17.57 -15.40 -27.43
N HIS A 209 16.48 -15.78 -28.11
CA HIS A 209 15.59 -16.88 -27.69
C HIS A 209 15.15 -16.78 -26.21
N SER A 210 14.92 -15.57 -25.72
CA SER A 210 14.64 -15.30 -24.31
C SER A 210 13.15 -15.06 -24.07
N ALA A 211 12.59 -15.76 -23.08
CA ALA A 211 11.26 -15.45 -22.54
C ALA A 211 11.25 -14.16 -21.69
N LYS A 212 12.41 -13.73 -21.19
CA LYS A 212 12.60 -12.58 -20.29
C LYS A 212 13.11 -11.33 -21.00
N PRO A 213 12.77 -10.13 -20.53
CA PRO A 213 11.90 -9.86 -19.38
C PRO A 213 10.41 -10.12 -19.64
N GLU A 214 9.66 -10.47 -18.61
CA GLU A 214 8.21 -10.27 -18.62
C GLU A 214 7.93 -8.76 -18.55
N VAL A 215 7.05 -8.26 -19.41
CA VAL A 215 6.75 -6.85 -19.58
C VAL A 215 5.32 -6.57 -19.12
N TYR A 216 5.18 -5.67 -18.16
CA TYR A 216 3.89 -5.22 -17.64
C TYR A 216 3.73 -3.74 -17.91
N ALA A 217 2.54 -3.30 -18.34
CA ALA A 217 2.22 -1.88 -18.33
C ALA A 217 1.84 -1.45 -16.91
N LEU A 218 2.41 -0.34 -16.43
CA LEU A 218 1.88 0.38 -15.28
C LEU A 218 0.93 1.46 -15.77
N PHE A 219 -0.33 1.35 -15.39
CA PHE A 219 -1.38 2.29 -15.77
C PHE A 219 -1.85 3.06 -14.53
N VAL A 220 -1.49 4.34 -14.43
CA VAL A 220 -2.01 5.28 -13.45
C VAL A 220 -3.38 5.77 -13.90
N ALA A 221 -4.42 5.28 -13.25
CA ALA A 221 -5.79 5.57 -13.60
C ALA A 221 -6.26 6.91 -13.03
N SER A 222 -6.83 7.74 -13.90
CA SER A 222 -7.50 8.99 -13.61
C SER A 222 -8.82 9.09 -14.36
N ARG A 223 -9.68 10.06 -14.02
CA ARG A 223 -10.92 10.33 -14.76
C ARG A 223 -10.66 10.57 -16.24
N SER A 224 -9.60 11.31 -16.56
CA SER A 224 -9.27 11.72 -17.92
C SER A 224 -8.70 10.61 -18.81
N ASN A 225 -8.14 9.53 -18.26
CA ASN A 225 -7.54 8.46 -19.07
C ASN A 225 -8.19 7.07 -18.90
N LEU A 226 -9.11 6.87 -17.95
CA LEU A 226 -9.65 5.52 -17.66
C LEU A 226 -10.21 4.81 -18.89
N ALA A 227 -10.80 5.54 -19.84
CA ALA A 227 -11.31 4.98 -21.10
C ALA A 227 -10.20 4.31 -21.95
N GLU A 228 -8.96 4.78 -21.85
CA GLU A 228 -7.81 4.24 -22.59
C GLU A 228 -7.35 2.88 -22.07
N LEU A 229 -7.70 2.49 -20.83
CA LEU A 229 -7.34 1.19 -20.26
C LEU A 229 -7.88 0.03 -21.12
N TRP A 230 -9.10 0.19 -21.65
CA TRP A 230 -9.70 -0.82 -22.53
C TRP A 230 -8.91 -0.97 -23.83
N GLU A 231 -8.56 0.15 -24.47
CA GLU A 231 -7.78 0.11 -25.71
C GLU A 231 -6.36 -0.39 -25.46
N LEU A 232 -5.74 -0.03 -24.34
CA LEU A 232 -4.42 -0.55 -23.96
C LEU A 232 -4.46 -2.07 -23.74
N LYS A 233 -5.50 -2.59 -23.08
CA LYS A 233 -5.74 -4.03 -22.96
C LYS A 233 -5.87 -4.70 -24.33
N ARG A 234 -6.58 -4.09 -25.28
CA ARG A 234 -6.73 -4.61 -26.64
C ARG A 234 -5.39 -4.63 -27.40
N LEU A 235 -4.54 -3.63 -27.18
CA LEU A 235 -3.22 -3.52 -27.79
C LEU A 235 -2.14 -4.34 -27.07
N ALA A 236 -2.36 -4.76 -25.83
CA ALA A 236 -1.37 -5.43 -24.99
C ALA A 236 -0.64 -6.61 -25.67
N PRO A 237 -1.32 -7.53 -26.39
CA PRO A 237 -0.63 -8.61 -27.11
C PRO A 237 0.31 -8.11 -28.22
N TYR A 238 -0.09 -7.05 -28.93
CA TYR A 238 0.70 -6.44 -30.01
C TYR A 238 1.90 -5.64 -29.49
N LEU A 239 1.80 -5.18 -28.24
CA LEU A 239 2.86 -4.52 -27.50
C LEU A 239 3.79 -5.52 -26.79
N GLY A 240 3.45 -6.81 -26.78
CA GLY A 240 4.21 -7.86 -26.11
C GLY A 240 4.07 -7.86 -24.59
N LEU A 241 2.99 -7.27 -24.05
CA LEU A 241 2.72 -7.18 -22.61
C LEU A 241 2.13 -8.48 -22.07
N GLN A 242 2.59 -8.90 -20.89
CA GLN A 242 2.07 -10.04 -20.12
C GLN A 242 1.01 -9.62 -19.10
N GLY A 243 0.91 -8.33 -18.77
CA GLY A 243 -0.13 -7.81 -17.90
C GLY A 243 -0.19 -6.28 -17.85
N ILE A 244 -1.23 -5.77 -17.19
CA ILE A 244 -1.42 -4.34 -16.91
C ILE A 244 -1.68 -4.21 -15.41
N LEU A 245 -0.78 -3.54 -14.69
CA LEU A 245 -0.95 -3.19 -13.29
C LEU A 245 -1.59 -1.80 -13.22
N VAL A 246 -2.80 -1.73 -12.68
CA VAL A 246 -3.53 -0.47 -12.53
C VAL A 246 -3.31 0.09 -11.14
N SER A 247 -2.83 1.33 -11.07
CA SER A 247 -2.67 2.08 -9.82
C SER A 247 -3.52 3.34 -9.90
N ASN A 248 -4.25 3.72 -8.85
CA ASN A 248 -4.99 4.98 -8.90
C ASN A 248 -4.03 6.18 -8.80
N LEU A 249 -4.38 7.27 -9.47
CA LEU A 249 -3.71 8.56 -9.32
C LEU A 249 -3.67 9.00 -7.85
N VAL A 250 -2.50 9.44 -7.38
CA VAL A 250 -2.34 10.09 -6.08
C VAL A 250 -2.36 11.62 -6.29
N PRO A 251 -3.22 12.40 -5.60
CA PRO A 251 -3.38 13.82 -5.88
C PRO A 251 -2.29 14.62 -5.17
N TYR A 252 -1.18 14.87 -5.84
CA TYR A 252 -0.12 15.68 -5.26
C TYR A 252 -0.40 17.18 -5.33
N THR A 253 -1.46 17.62 -6.00
CA THR A 253 -1.95 19.01 -5.98
C THR A 253 -3.47 19.03 -5.81
N PRO A 254 -4.08 20.16 -5.37
CA PRO A 254 -5.53 20.27 -5.25
C PRO A 254 -6.27 19.99 -6.57
N GLU A 255 -5.72 20.40 -7.71
CA GLU A 255 -6.34 20.23 -9.02
C GLU A 255 -6.40 18.74 -9.42
N LEU A 256 -5.40 17.95 -9.01
CA LEU A 256 -5.38 16.50 -9.25
C LEU A 256 -6.43 15.75 -8.41
N GLU A 257 -7.03 16.36 -7.38
CA GLU A 257 -8.09 15.73 -6.59
C GLU A 257 -9.38 15.57 -7.40
N GLU A 258 -9.59 16.37 -8.44
CA GLU A 258 -10.70 16.17 -9.38
C GLU A 258 -10.51 14.95 -10.29
N GLU A 259 -9.28 14.43 -10.39
CA GLU A 259 -8.91 13.36 -11.31
C GLU A 259 -8.96 11.96 -10.68
N ILE A 260 -9.17 11.85 -9.36
CA ILE A 260 -9.24 10.55 -8.69
C ILE A 260 -10.53 9.79 -8.99
N LEU A 261 -10.42 8.46 -9.00
CA LEU A 261 -11.53 7.53 -9.21
C LEU A 261 -12.12 6.97 -7.91
N TYR A 262 -11.58 7.38 -6.75
CA TYR A 262 -11.88 6.82 -5.43
C TYR A 262 -12.38 7.90 -4.46
N ARG A 263 -13.12 8.92 -4.93
CA ARG A 263 -13.67 9.98 -4.05
C ARG A 263 -14.66 9.43 -3.02
N HIS A 264 -15.50 8.47 -3.43
CA HIS A 264 -16.58 7.91 -2.61
C HIS A 264 -16.32 6.45 -2.19
N TRP A 265 -15.05 6.05 -2.08
CA TRP A 265 -14.68 4.71 -1.65
C TRP A 265 -14.71 4.57 -0.12
N SER A 266 -14.91 3.36 0.40
CA SER A 266 -14.91 3.03 1.82
C SER A 266 -14.08 1.78 2.08
N THR A 267 -13.29 1.75 3.16
CA THR A 267 -12.66 0.50 3.66
C THR A 267 -13.65 -0.37 4.46
N ALA A 268 -14.86 0.15 4.72
CA ALA A 268 -15.81 -0.50 5.63
C ALA A 268 -16.04 -1.95 5.20
N PRO A 269 -15.64 -2.93 6.02
CA PRO A 269 -15.91 -4.32 5.73
C PRO A 269 -17.43 -4.52 5.79
N ALA A 270 -17.96 -5.29 4.85
CA ALA A 270 -19.26 -5.90 5.08
C ALA A 270 -19.16 -6.75 6.37
N GLY A 271 -20.07 -6.56 7.33
CA GLY A 271 -20.25 -7.51 8.45
C GLY A 271 -19.57 -7.23 9.80
N LEU A 272 -19.22 -5.99 10.15
CA LEU A 272 -18.80 -5.67 11.53
C LEU A 272 -19.96 -5.81 12.55
N PRO A 273 -19.68 -6.17 13.82
CA PRO A 273 -20.69 -6.15 14.88
C PRO A 273 -21.18 -4.72 15.14
N PRO A 274 -22.46 -4.53 15.51
CA PRO A 274 -22.99 -3.22 15.86
C PRO A 274 -22.17 -2.50 16.93
N SER A 275 -21.92 -1.21 16.73
CA SER A 275 -21.25 -0.33 17.69
C SER A 275 -21.90 1.06 17.74
N SER A 276 -21.51 1.89 18.71
CA SER A 276 -22.04 3.24 18.89
C SER A 276 -21.81 4.19 17.72
N TRP A 277 -20.91 3.84 16.79
CA TRP A 277 -20.59 4.64 15.60
C TRP A 277 -20.97 3.92 14.28
N ASN A 278 -21.48 2.69 14.36
CA ASN A 278 -22.06 1.94 13.23
C ASN A 278 -23.12 0.93 13.76
N PRO A 279 -24.36 1.38 14.05
CA PRO A 279 -25.37 0.56 14.71
C PRO A 279 -26.01 -0.48 13.76
N LEU A 280 -26.47 -1.60 14.33
CA LEU A 280 -27.26 -2.61 13.61
C LEU A 280 -28.63 -2.01 13.33
N VAL A 281 -29.04 -2.05 12.07
CA VAL A 281 -30.38 -1.71 11.66
C VAL A 281 -31.15 -3.02 11.47
N ASP A 282 -31.98 -3.37 12.45
CA ASP A 282 -32.83 -4.57 12.43
C ASP A 282 -34.23 -4.18 11.94
N LEU A 283 -34.57 -4.64 10.73
CA LEU A 283 -35.80 -4.26 10.04
C LEU A 283 -36.86 -5.38 10.16
N PRO A 284 -38.13 -5.05 10.49
CA PRO A 284 -39.22 -6.02 10.47
C PRO A 284 -39.58 -6.42 9.03
N ARG A 285 -40.44 -7.45 8.86
CA ARG A 285 -40.98 -7.78 7.53
C ARG A 285 -41.89 -6.64 7.06
N MET A 286 -41.60 -6.13 5.87
CA MET A 286 -42.33 -5.05 5.22
C MET A 286 -42.56 -5.42 3.76
N ASP A 287 -43.68 -4.98 3.18
CA ASP A 287 -43.98 -5.23 1.78
C ASP A 287 -42.99 -4.50 0.86
N PRO A 288 -42.56 -5.12 -0.25
CA PRO A 288 -41.51 -4.58 -1.11
C PRO A 288 -42.06 -3.47 -2.02
N SER A 289 -42.46 -2.33 -1.43
CA SER A 289 -42.76 -1.13 -2.19
C SER A 289 -41.47 -0.52 -2.76
N PRO A 290 -41.54 0.24 -3.86
CA PRO A 290 -40.36 0.89 -4.45
C PRO A 290 -39.57 1.74 -3.46
N GLU A 291 -40.26 2.39 -2.52
CA GLU A 291 -39.67 3.25 -1.49
C GLU A 291 -38.87 2.42 -0.46
N ILE A 292 -39.37 1.24 -0.10
CA ILE A 292 -38.71 0.30 0.82
C ILE A 292 -37.46 -0.30 0.16
N VAL A 293 -37.53 -0.64 -1.13
CA VAL A 293 -36.39 -1.18 -1.89
C VAL A 293 -35.27 -0.13 -2.00
N GLU A 294 -35.60 1.12 -2.32
CA GLU A 294 -34.64 2.22 -2.40
C GLU A 294 -33.95 2.46 -1.04
N LEU A 295 -34.70 2.42 0.07
CA LEU A 295 -34.14 2.52 1.41
C LEU A 295 -33.15 1.39 1.71
N ILE A 296 -33.52 0.14 1.40
CA ILE A 296 -32.64 -1.03 1.60
C ILE A 296 -31.37 -0.91 0.75
N LEU A 297 -31.47 -0.47 -0.50
CA LEU A 297 -30.32 -0.28 -1.40
C LEU A 297 -29.37 0.81 -0.89
N ARG A 298 -29.90 1.94 -0.39
CA ARG A 298 -29.08 3.00 0.21
C ARG A 298 -28.35 2.53 1.46
N LEU A 299 -29.05 1.85 2.38
CA LEU A 299 -28.45 1.34 3.60
C LEU A 299 -27.33 0.32 3.31
N ARG A 300 -27.51 -0.52 2.28
CA ARG A 300 -26.45 -1.43 1.78
C ARG A 300 -25.27 -0.68 1.16
N ALA A 301 -25.53 0.31 0.30
CA ALA A 301 -24.49 1.08 -0.38
C ALA A 301 -23.58 1.87 0.57
N HIS A 302 -24.08 2.21 1.76
CA HIS A 302 -23.33 2.92 2.81
C HIS A 302 -22.70 2.00 3.87
N GLY A 303 -22.77 0.66 3.69
CA GLY A 303 -22.07 -0.30 4.55
C GLY A 303 -22.70 -0.53 5.92
N SER A 304 -23.97 -0.15 6.13
CA SER A 304 -24.67 -0.42 7.39
C SER A 304 -24.98 -1.92 7.53
N PRO A 305 -24.67 -2.55 8.68
CA PRO A 305 -25.09 -3.92 8.94
C PRO A 305 -26.62 -3.99 9.03
N LEU A 306 -27.22 -4.71 8.08
CA LEU A 306 -28.66 -4.88 7.94
C LEU A 306 -29.04 -6.31 8.28
N ARG A 307 -29.99 -6.49 9.21
CA ARG A 307 -30.69 -7.76 9.39
C ARG A 307 -32.12 -7.60 8.92
N ILE A 308 -32.52 -8.51 8.04
CA ILE A 308 -33.92 -8.75 7.70
C ILE A 308 -34.19 -10.16 8.17
N ALA A 309 -34.78 -10.29 9.35
CA ALA A 309 -34.98 -11.58 10.00
C ALA A 309 -33.68 -12.40 10.25
N GLY A 310 -32.50 -11.76 10.38
CA GLY A 310 -31.37 -12.31 11.13
C GLY A 310 -30.32 -13.25 10.49
N SER A 311 -29.78 -13.03 9.28
CA SER A 311 -28.71 -13.91 8.69
C SER A 311 -27.40 -13.20 8.26
N GLU A 312 -26.19 -13.81 8.41
CA GLU A 312 -24.81 -13.21 8.31
C GLU A 312 -23.77 -13.94 7.37
N ARG A 313 -22.75 -13.21 6.80
CA ARG A 313 -21.22 -13.38 6.85
C ARG A 313 -20.32 -13.22 5.56
N TYR A 314 -19.22 -12.37 5.59
CA TYR A 314 -17.81 -12.47 5.00
C TYR A 314 -16.89 -11.22 5.35
N ASP A 315 -15.51 -11.16 5.21
CA ASP A 315 -14.50 -10.51 6.14
C ASP A 315 -13.32 -9.51 5.70
N GLY A 316 -13.48 -8.43 4.90
CA GLY A 316 -12.37 -7.60 4.34
C GLY A 316 -11.50 -6.62 5.22
N LEU A 317 -10.15 -6.76 5.23
CA LEU A 317 -9.18 -5.97 6.05
C LEU A 317 -8.04 -5.24 5.26
N MET A 318 -7.44 -4.17 5.85
CA MET A 318 -6.28 -3.40 5.32
C MET A 318 -4.98 -4.23 5.30
N ARG A 319 -4.16 -4.11 4.23
CA ARG A 319 -2.95 -4.93 4.03
C ARG A 319 -1.83 -4.16 3.35
N CYS A 320 -0.65 -4.12 3.97
CA CYS A 320 0.56 -3.51 3.38
C CYS A 320 1.43 -4.55 2.65
N PRO A 321 1.61 -4.46 1.31
CA PRO A 321 2.44 -5.42 0.56
C PRO A 321 3.91 -5.35 0.96
N PHE A 322 4.43 -4.16 1.30
CA PHE A 322 5.83 -4.01 1.73
C PHE A 322 6.14 -4.80 3.00
N VAL A 323 5.24 -4.82 3.97
CA VAL A 323 5.49 -5.53 5.23
C VAL A 323 5.13 -7.00 5.14
N VAL A 324 4.03 -7.35 4.45
CA VAL A 324 3.58 -8.74 4.34
C VAL A 324 4.55 -9.58 3.50
N GLU A 325 5.16 -8.97 2.48
CA GLU A 325 6.06 -9.67 1.57
C GLU A 325 7.55 -9.44 1.89
N GLY A 326 7.86 -8.75 3.00
CA GLY A 326 9.24 -8.52 3.43
C GLY A 326 10.03 -7.69 2.42
N ARG A 327 9.56 -6.48 2.13
CA ARG A 327 10.20 -5.52 1.21
C ARG A 327 10.81 -4.34 1.99
N ALA A 328 11.89 -3.76 1.47
CA ALA A 328 12.48 -2.51 1.98
C ALA A 328 12.98 -1.64 0.81
N ALA A 329 13.18 -0.34 1.05
CA ALA A 329 13.73 0.60 0.07
C ALA A 329 15.04 1.22 0.55
N VAL A 330 15.98 1.42 -0.37
CA VAL A 330 17.25 2.12 -0.15
C VAL A 330 17.30 3.32 -1.08
N GLY A 331 17.53 4.50 -0.50
CA GLY A 331 17.66 5.75 -1.25
C GLY A 331 19.09 6.00 -1.75
N PRO A 332 19.29 7.06 -2.56
CA PRO A 332 20.59 7.36 -3.17
C PRO A 332 21.76 7.52 -2.20
N THR A 333 21.49 7.97 -0.97
CA THR A 333 22.47 8.21 0.11
C THR A 333 22.71 6.98 0.99
N GLY A 334 22.11 5.83 0.69
CA GLY A 334 22.20 4.61 1.49
C GLY A 334 21.23 4.53 2.65
N ASP A 335 20.29 5.46 2.77
CA ASP A 335 19.26 5.43 3.80
C ASP A 335 18.24 4.31 3.55
N VAL A 336 17.96 3.51 4.58
CA VAL A 336 17.04 2.37 4.51
C VAL A 336 15.67 2.79 5.06
N SER A 337 14.65 2.71 4.21
CA SER A 337 13.26 3.07 4.50
C SER A 337 12.33 1.84 4.40
N PRO A 338 11.22 1.80 5.16
CA PRO A 338 10.28 0.68 5.09
C PRO A 338 9.55 0.51 3.75
N CYS A 339 9.42 1.58 2.97
CA CYS A 339 8.76 1.54 1.67
C CYS A 339 9.09 2.80 0.87
N LEU A 340 8.84 2.75 -0.45
CA LEU A 340 9.02 3.92 -1.34
C LEU A 340 8.22 5.14 -0.86
N ALA A 341 6.99 4.93 -0.37
CA ALA A 341 6.13 6.01 0.10
C ALA A 341 6.66 6.75 1.34
N LEU A 342 7.65 6.21 2.07
CA LEU A 342 8.28 6.84 3.23
C LEU A 342 9.75 7.21 2.98
N LEU A 343 10.24 6.98 1.76
CA LEU A 343 11.63 7.27 1.39
C LEU A 343 11.90 8.78 1.29
N HIS A 344 10.86 9.57 1.01
CA HIS A 344 10.89 11.02 0.84
C HIS A 344 9.78 11.73 1.61
N SER A 345 9.92 13.03 1.79
CA SER A 345 8.88 13.91 2.34
C SER A 345 8.10 14.59 1.21
N TYR A 346 6.78 14.51 1.23
CA TYR A 346 5.90 15.12 0.22
C TYR A 346 4.53 15.44 0.78
N ARG A 347 3.72 16.13 -0.03
CA ARG A 347 2.34 16.46 0.28
C ARG A 347 1.43 15.77 -0.73
N TYR A 348 0.26 15.35 -0.28
CA TYR A 348 -0.83 14.97 -1.16
C TYR A 348 -2.17 15.42 -0.56
N TRP A 349 -3.20 15.52 -1.39
CA TRP A 349 -4.55 15.90 -1.02
C TRP A 349 -5.46 14.69 -1.13
N PHE A 350 -6.30 14.46 -0.11
CA PHE A 350 -7.31 13.40 -0.15
C PHE A 350 -8.52 13.74 0.72
N ARG A 351 -9.69 13.87 0.08
CA ARG A 351 -10.98 14.30 0.66
C ARG A 351 -10.93 15.75 1.16
N GLY A 352 -10.42 16.67 0.36
CA GLY A 352 -10.34 18.10 0.65
C GLY A 352 -9.35 18.47 1.76
N GLN A 353 -8.50 17.53 2.18
CA GLN A 353 -7.48 17.74 3.21
C GLN A 353 -6.10 17.46 2.66
N GLN A 354 -5.17 18.39 2.94
CA GLN A 354 -3.76 18.22 2.69
C GLN A 354 -3.14 17.32 3.77
N ARG A 355 -2.34 16.35 3.35
CA ARG A 355 -1.53 15.51 4.22
C ARG A 355 -0.06 15.61 3.88
N GLN A 356 0.77 15.83 4.89
CA GLN A 356 2.22 15.86 4.83
C GLN A 356 2.77 14.48 5.20
N ILE A 357 3.38 13.81 4.22
CA ILE A 357 4.23 12.66 4.49
C ILE A 357 5.62 13.17 4.83
N GLN A 358 6.12 12.77 6.00
CA GLN A 358 7.49 12.95 6.40
C GLN A 358 8.27 11.66 6.15
N ARG A 359 9.44 11.82 5.54
CA ARG A 359 10.43 10.78 5.34
C ARG A 359 10.71 10.02 6.65
N HIS A 360 10.83 8.70 6.56
CA HIS A 360 11.21 7.85 7.69
C HIS A 360 12.28 6.82 7.28
N THR A 361 13.35 6.74 8.07
CA THR A 361 14.48 5.84 7.86
C THR A 361 14.78 5.09 9.15
N PHE A 362 15.17 3.81 9.03
CA PHE A 362 15.56 2.97 10.17
C PHE A 362 17.08 2.85 10.35
N GLY A 363 17.85 3.37 9.40
CA GLY A 363 19.32 3.38 9.43
C GLY A 363 19.90 3.74 8.08
N ASN A 364 21.24 3.78 8.02
CA ASN A 364 21.99 4.04 6.80
C ASN A 364 23.07 2.97 6.60
N LEU A 365 23.20 2.47 5.37
CA LEU A 365 24.12 1.37 5.02
C LEU A 365 25.60 1.67 5.29
N HIS A 366 25.98 2.95 5.28
CA HIS A 366 27.35 3.40 5.59
C HIS A 366 27.67 3.36 7.09
N GLN A 367 26.64 3.27 7.93
CA GLN A 367 26.79 3.31 9.39
C GLN A 367 26.52 1.95 10.03
N GLN A 368 25.60 1.17 9.46
CA GLN A 368 25.12 -0.08 10.01
C GLN A 368 24.86 -1.09 8.89
N ARG A 369 25.03 -2.38 9.19
CA ARG A 369 24.74 -3.43 8.20
C ARG A 369 23.22 -3.53 7.98
N LEU A 370 22.80 -3.82 6.76
CA LEU A 370 21.40 -3.99 6.37
C LEU A 370 20.68 -5.02 7.26
N ALA A 371 21.38 -6.11 7.62
CA ALA A 371 20.88 -7.11 8.54
C ALA A 371 20.59 -6.53 9.94
N GLU A 372 21.48 -5.69 10.46
CA GLU A 372 21.33 -5.02 11.75
C GLU A 372 20.16 -4.04 11.72
N ILE A 373 20.08 -3.21 10.67
CA ILE A 373 18.98 -2.27 10.45
C ILE A 373 17.64 -3.01 10.40
N TRP A 374 17.53 -4.06 9.58
CA TRP A 374 16.32 -4.87 9.42
C TRP A 374 15.89 -5.55 10.72
N SER A 375 16.86 -6.05 11.50
CA SER A 375 16.64 -6.71 12.79
C SER A 375 16.49 -5.75 13.97
N SER A 376 16.63 -4.43 13.75
CA SER A 376 16.55 -3.45 14.83
C SER A 376 15.18 -3.51 15.53
N PRO A 377 15.12 -3.34 16.88
CA PRO A 377 13.86 -3.39 17.61
C PRO A 377 12.81 -2.41 17.07
N ALA A 378 13.23 -1.20 16.69
CA ALA A 378 12.34 -0.19 16.12
C ALA A 378 11.70 -0.65 14.81
N TYR A 379 12.48 -1.22 13.89
CA TYR A 379 11.96 -1.67 12.60
C TYR A 379 11.10 -2.93 12.73
N GLN A 380 11.48 -3.87 13.62
CA GLN A 380 10.64 -5.04 13.92
C GLN A 380 9.29 -4.64 14.51
N GLN A 381 9.27 -3.74 15.49
CA GLN A 381 8.03 -3.24 16.10
C GLN A 381 7.14 -2.52 15.07
N PHE A 382 7.74 -1.70 14.20
CA PHE A 382 7.01 -1.09 13.09
C PHE A 382 6.36 -2.15 12.19
N ARG A 383 7.11 -3.16 11.76
CA ARG A 383 6.59 -4.24 10.90
C ARG A 383 5.48 -5.03 11.61
N GLN A 384 5.64 -5.36 12.89
CA GLN A 384 4.60 -6.04 13.68
C GLN A 384 3.31 -5.20 13.75
N ARG A 385 3.42 -3.89 14.01
CA ARG A 385 2.26 -2.99 14.06
C ARG A 385 1.54 -2.91 12.71
N VAL A 386 2.28 -2.86 11.61
CA VAL A 386 1.69 -2.86 10.26
C VAL A 386 1.04 -4.20 9.91
N ARG A 387 1.59 -5.34 10.34
CA ARG A 387 0.96 -6.66 10.13
C ARG A 387 -0.35 -6.80 10.88
N ALA A 388 -0.38 -6.38 12.14
CA ALA A 388 -1.62 -6.34 12.93
C ALA A 388 -2.56 -5.21 12.47
N PHE A 389 -2.09 -4.34 11.57
CA PHE A 389 -2.69 -3.07 11.19
C PHE A 389 -3.26 -2.29 12.38
N ALA A 390 -2.51 -2.24 13.48
CA ALA A 390 -2.93 -1.60 14.74
C ALA A 390 -2.74 -0.07 14.66
N PHE A 391 -3.39 0.56 13.68
CA PHE A 391 -3.43 2.01 13.47
C PHE A 391 -4.87 2.52 13.52
N ALA A 392 -5.04 3.80 13.81
CA ALA A 392 -6.35 4.43 13.62
C ALA A 392 -6.76 4.34 12.14
N PRO A 393 -8.05 4.15 11.79
CA PRO A 393 -8.54 4.15 10.41
C PRO A 393 -8.62 5.58 9.84
N CYS A 394 -7.50 6.31 9.89
CA CYS A 394 -7.40 7.70 9.46
C CYS A 394 -7.69 7.89 7.98
N ILE A 395 -7.65 6.83 7.17
CA ILE A 395 -8.04 6.91 5.76
C ILE A 395 -9.54 7.16 5.58
N ASP A 396 -10.36 6.65 6.52
CA ASP A 396 -11.82 6.79 6.51
C ASP A 396 -12.30 7.97 7.34
N CYS A 397 -11.55 8.33 8.39
CA CYS A 397 -11.85 9.46 9.27
C CYS A 397 -11.63 10.81 8.55
N GLY A 398 -12.64 11.68 8.54
CA GLY A 398 -12.71 12.82 7.62
C GLY A 398 -12.44 14.22 8.18
N GLY A 399 -11.87 14.39 9.39
CA GLY A 399 -11.96 15.73 10.03
C GLY A 399 -11.00 16.13 11.14
N CYS A 400 -9.95 15.37 11.49
CA CYS A 400 -9.09 15.73 12.64
C CYS A 400 -7.65 16.12 12.22
N ASP A 401 -7.03 17.02 12.98
CA ASP A 401 -5.67 17.51 12.73
C ASP A 401 -4.59 16.42 12.81
N LEU A 402 -4.82 15.35 13.56
CA LEU A 402 -3.92 14.20 13.63
C LEU A 402 -3.75 13.49 12.27
N ARG A 403 -4.65 13.75 11.30
CA ARG A 403 -4.55 13.24 9.93
C ARG A 403 -3.65 14.09 9.04
N GLN A 404 -3.22 15.28 9.47
CA GLN A 404 -2.40 16.17 8.64
C GLN A 404 -1.00 15.60 8.35
N SER A 405 -0.50 14.64 9.11
CA SER A 405 0.79 13.99 8.82
C SER A 405 0.82 12.49 9.15
N ASN A 406 1.91 11.82 8.77
CA ASN A 406 2.21 10.45 9.17
C ASN A 406 2.93 10.34 10.52
N GLN A 407 2.92 11.37 11.36
CA GLN A 407 3.67 11.35 12.63
C GLN A 407 2.85 10.87 13.82
N LEU A 408 1.55 11.11 13.82
CA LEU A 408 0.67 10.81 14.94
C LEU A 408 -0.62 10.15 14.44
N ASP A 409 -1.29 9.47 15.36
CA ASP A 409 -2.68 9.06 15.21
C ASP A 409 -3.39 9.14 16.58
N CYS A 410 -4.71 8.99 16.60
CA CYS A 410 -5.49 9.08 17.84
C CYS A 410 -5.35 7.86 18.76
N LEU A 411 -4.63 6.81 18.34
CA LEU A 411 -4.29 5.66 19.18
C LEU A 411 -2.94 5.84 19.88
N GLY A 412 -2.25 6.96 19.66
CA GLY A 412 -0.96 7.25 20.26
C GLY A 412 0.19 6.43 19.67
N ASN A 413 0.03 5.90 18.46
CA ASN A 413 1.10 5.14 17.82
C ASN A 413 2.30 6.03 17.51
N PRO A 414 3.54 5.54 17.74
CA PRO A 414 4.73 6.29 17.37
C PRO A 414 4.86 6.37 15.85
N ALA A 415 5.49 7.46 15.38
CA ALA A 415 5.76 7.66 13.97
C ALA A 415 6.60 6.50 13.36
N PRO A 416 6.37 6.13 12.09
CA PRO A 416 5.33 6.64 11.21
C PRO A 416 4.00 5.89 11.39
N THR A 417 2.89 6.59 11.16
CA THR A 417 1.53 6.04 11.19
C THR A 417 1.02 5.67 9.79
N CYS A 418 0.53 4.43 9.62
CA CYS A 418 0.07 3.90 8.33
C CYS A 418 -1.45 3.88 8.17
N GLY A 419 -2.20 4.35 9.17
CA GLY A 419 -3.66 4.33 9.19
C GLY A 419 -4.37 5.12 8.07
N ALA A 420 -3.67 6.07 7.45
CA ALA A 420 -4.14 6.82 6.28
C ALA A 420 -3.43 6.42 4.97
N CYS A 421 -2.74 5.28 4.94
CA CYS A 421 -1.90 4.90 3.81
C CYS A 421 -2.74 4.38 2.63
N LEU A 422 -2.70 5.08 1.50
CA LEU A 422 -3.40 4.68 0.27
C LEU A 422 -2.96 3.30 -0.25
N TRP A 423 -1.68 2.94 -0.07
CA TRP A 423 -1.17 1.62 -0.45
C TRP A 423 -1.66 0.49 0.45
N ALA A 424 -1.67 0.70 1.76
CA ALA A 424 -2.17 -0.31 2.69
C ALA A 424 -3.69 -0.50 2.57
N ALA A 425 -4.38 0.52 2.08
CA ALA A 425 -5.78 0.48 1.69
C ALA A 425 -6.06 -0.30 0.39
N GLY A 426 -5.03 -0.64 -0.38
CA GLY A 426 -5.19 -1.23 -1.70
C GLY A 426 -5.72 -0.26 -2.77
N LEU A 427 -5.84 1.04 -2.46
CA LEU A 427 -6.21 2.06 -3.43
C LEU A 427 -5.10 2.30 -4.46
N VAL A 428 -3.85 2.27 -4.01
CA VAL A 428 -2.67 2.51 -4.84
C VAL A 428 -1.82 1.26 -4.81
N GLN A 429 -1.41 0.78 -5.98
CA GLN A 429 -0.57 -0.39 -6.10
C GLN A 429 0.86 0.01 -6.46
N CYS A 430 1.83 -0.63 -5.82
CA CYS A 430 3.23 -0.62 -6.25
C CYS A 430 3.62 -2.04 -6.68
N PRO A 431 4.29 -2.22 -7.82
CA PRO A 431 4.81 -3.51 -8.26
C PRO A 431 5.84 -4.07 -7.27
#